data_AF-A0A839PCT2-F1
#
_entry.id   AF-A0A839PCT2-F1
#
_cell.length_a   1.000
_cell.length_b   1.000
_cell.length_c   1.000
_cell.angle_alpha   90.00
_cell.angle_beta   90.00
_cell.angle_gamma   90.00
#
_symmetry.space_group_name_H-M   'P 1'
#
loop_
_entity.id
_entity.type
_entity.pdbx_description
1 polymer ?
#
loop_
_entity_poly.entity_id
_entity_poly.type
_entity_poly.pdbx_seq_one_letter_code
_entity_poly.pdbx_strand_id
1 'polypeptide(L)' 'MKALLRTAALRTVPDLWHTIRQAFARFTANECRNCIAAAGYDTDLAVAT' A
#
# COMPACT_ATOMS: atom_id res chain seq x y z
N MET A 1 -4.98 6.39 -0.55
CA MET A 1 -5.42 5.29 0.35
C MET A 1 -6.26 5.76 1.54
N LYS A 2 -5.89 6.84 2.26
CA LYS A 2 -6.63 7.33 3.45
C LYS A 2 -8.14 7.56 3.21
N ALA A 3 -8.51 8.10 2.04
CA ALA A 3 -9.91 8.33 1.69
C ALA A 3 -10.72 7.04 1.51
N LEU A 4 -10.12 6.00 0.91
CA LEU A 4 -10.80 4.71 0.66
C LEU A 4 -11.09 3.97 1.97
N LEU A 5 -10.14 3.98 2.91
CA LEU A 5 -10.30 3.34 4.22
C LEU A 5 -11.36 4.05 5.08
N ARG A 6 -11.48 5.37 4.94
CA ARG A 6 -12.46 6.16 5.71
C ARG A 6 -13.91 5.91 5.27
N THR A 7 -14.12 5.53 4.01
CA THR A 7 -15.45 5.22 3.46
C THR A 7 -15.83 3.75 3.66
N ALA A 8 -14.85 2.84 3.72
CA ALA A 8 -15.08 1.39 3.73
C ALA A 8 -15.01 0.73 5.12
N ALA A 9 -14.49 1.40 6.15
CA ALA A 9 -14.37 0.80 7.47
C ALA A 9 -15.73 0.71 8.19
N LEU A 10 -16.36 -0.47 8.17
CA LEU A 10 -17.11 -0.91 9.35
C LEU A 10 -16.17 -0.81 10.56
N ARG A 11 -16.68 -0.31 11.69
CA ARG A 11 -15.90 0.12 12.87
C ARG A 11 -15.26 -1.02 13.67
N THR A 12 -14.83 -2.10 13.02
CA THR A 12 -14.17 -3.22 13.67
C THR A 12 -12.77 -3.42 13.10
N VAL A 13 -11.82 -3.81 13.96
CA VAL A 13 -10.44 -4.14 13.56
C VAL A 13 -10.42 -5.24 12.48
N PRO A 14 -11.23 -6.33 12.56
CA PRO A 14 -11.32 -7.33 11.50
C PRO A 14 -11.76 -6.76 10.14
N ASP A 15 -12.78 -5.90 10.12
CA ASP A 15 -13.25 -5.28 8.87
C ASP A 15 -12.19 -4.37 8.27
N LEU A 16 -11.49 -3.59 9.10
CA LEU A 16 -10.38 -2.75 8.66
C LEU A 16 -9.28 -3.60 7.99
N TRP A 17 -8.88 -4.72 8.59
CA TRP A 17 -7.89 -5.62 7.99
C TRP A 17 -8.37 -6.21 6.66
N HIS A 18 -9.66 -6.54 6.54
CA HIS A 18 -10.24 -7.03 5.30
C HIS A 18 -10.23 -5.95 4.21
N THR A 19 -10.65 -4.73 4.54
CA THR A 19 -10.61 -3.57 3.63
C THR A 19 -9.19 -3.26 3.19
N ILE A 20 -8.20 -3.30 4.10
CA ILE A 20 -6.79 -3.06 3.77
C ILE A 20 -6.30 -4.11 2.76
N ARG A 21 -6.60 -5.40 2.99
CA ARG A 21 -6.25 -6.46 2.03
C ARG A 21 -6.87 -6.24 0.65
N GLN A 22 -8.16 -5.90 0.59
CA GLN A 22 -8.83 -5.60 -0.67
C GLN A 22 -8.25 -4.36 -1.37
N ALA A 23 -7.85 -3.35 -0.60
CA ALA A 23 -7.21 -2.16 -1.14
C ALA A 23 -5.85 -2.51 -1.76
N PHE A 24 -5.03 -3.34 -1.08
CA PHE A 24 -3.74 -3.80 -1.61
C PHE A 24 -3.86 -4.63 -2.89
N ALA A 25 -4.92 -5.42 -3.05
CA ALA A 25 -5.18 -6.16 -4.28
C ALA A 25 -5.40 -5.26 -5.52
N ARG A 26 -5.70 -3.97 -5.32
CA ARG A 26 -5.87 -2.98 -6.41
C ARG A 26 -4.58 -2.27 -6.79
N PHE A 27 -3.51 -2.39 -5.99
CA PHE A 27 -2.23 -1.76 -6.30
C PHE A 27 -1.48 -2.56 -7.36
N THR A 28 -1.03 -1.87 -8.39
CA THR A 28 -0.13 -2.41 -9.40
C THR A 28 1.31 -2.41 -8.88
N ALA A 29 2.15 -3.29 -9.42
CA ALA A 29 3.58 -3.31 -9.09
C ALA A 29 4.28 -1.96 -9.34
N ASN A 30 3.79 -1.18 -10.31
CA ASN A 30 4.34 0.11 -10.63
C ASN A 30 3.99 1.19 -9.58
N GLU A 31 2.74 1.18 -9.08
CA GLU A 31 2.34 2.06 -7.98
C GLU A 31 3.12 1.74 -6.70
N CYS A 32 3.37 0.46 -6.42
CA CYS A 32 4.22 0.05 -5.29
C CYS A 32 5.65 0.59 -5.42
N ARG A 33 6.28 0.46 -6.60
CA ARG A 33 7.61 1.04 -6.86
C ARG A 33 7.62 2.55 -6.70
N ASN A 34 6.62 3.24 -7.24
CA ASN A 34 6.49 4.69 -7.08
C ASN A 34 6.33 5.10 -5.60
N CYS A 35 5.58 4.33 -4.80
CA CYS A 35 5.47 4.58 -3.35
C CYS A 35 6.80 4.39 -2.62
N ILE A 36 7.56 3.35 -2.97
CA ILE A 36 8.89 3.06 -2.41
C ILE A 36 9.86 4.19 -2.78
N ALA A 37 9.86 4.62 -4.04
CA ALA A 37 10.71 5.69 -4.53
C ALA A 37 10.35 7.06 -3.93
N ALA A 38 9.06 7.39 -3.84
CA ALA A 38 8.59 8.62 -3.21
C ALA A 38 8.93 8.67 -1.71
N ALA A 39 9.09 7.52 -1.05
CA ALA A 39 9.55 7.43 0.33
C ALA A 39 11.09 7.48 0.45
N GLY A 40 11.83 7.62 -0.65
CA GLY A 40 13.28 7.66 -0.69
C GLY A 40 13.96 6.29 -0.64
N TYR A 41 13.18 5.20 -0.62
CA TYR A 41 13.67 3.83 -0.56
C TYR A 41 14.03 3.23 -1.93
N ASP A 42 14.02 4.02 -3.02
CA ASP A 42 14.57 3.58 -4.33
C ASP A 42 16.09 3.39 -4.31
N THR A 43 16.74 3.74 -3.21
CA THR A 43 18.17 3.55 -3.02
C THR A 43 18.47 2.16 -2.50
N ASP A 44 18.45 1.19 -3.41
CA ASP A 44 19.41 0.09 -3.34
C ASP A 44 19.76 -0.40 -4.76
N LEU A 45 20.63 0.38 -5.41
CA LEU A 45 21.42 -0.05 -6.55
C LEU A 45 22.65 -0.87 -6.08
N ALA A 46 22.65 -1.38 -4.84
CA ALA A 46 23.78 -2.04 -4.19
C ALA A 46 23.59 -3.56 -3.98
N VAL A 47 22.37 -4.09 -4.09
CA VAL A 47 22.04 -5.53 -4.10
C VAL A 47 21.84 -5.98 -5.55
N ALA A 48 22.84 -5.68 -6.37
CA ALA A 48 23.07 -6.33 -7.65
C ALA A 48 24.56 -6.18 -8.03
N THR A 49 25.44 -6.71 -7.17
CA THR A 49 26.75 -7.23 -7.61
C THR A 49 26.81 -8.70 -7.26
#